data_AF-A0A2C9JN90-F1
#
_entry.id   AF-A0A2C9JN90-F1
#
_cell.length_a   1.000
_cell.length_b   1.000
_cell.length_c   1.000
_cell.angle_alpha   90.00
_cell.angle_beta   90.00
_cell.angle_gamma   90.00
#
_symmetry.space_group_name_H-M   'P 1'
#
loop_
_entity.id
_entity.type
_entity.pdbx_description
1 polymer ?
#
loop_
_entity_poly.entity_id
_entity_poly.type
_entity_poly.pdbx_seq_one_letter_code
_entity_poly.pdbx_strand_id
1 'polypeptide(L)'
;MISSSTKSLLIIGMLLIVAVVLLSIQFHPTVITLVTGTQDKTSSSDVVFKVADTYAGFSEDIGKGPLSLMRQKGKLDNLANINLDQLSEQELLMTMHSNVDNTNVMCRRKIRLGQIDDGGWEVCDDPDVRPREPCTIYSFGINNDFSFDDDAANVYGCHVYSFDPSMSKEKDQYDRSPNVHFYKLGLDGRTYVNDKKWPLFTFKDIRAKLKHQNLTIDVVKMDIEDSEWSTLPQMAASGQLADVKQFLFEYHINEQSRDYILPKLKALQEVERAGFRRFYVHKNPACKVNVNGIPVIRTTCYEVYYLRR
;
A
#
# COMPACT_ATOMS: atom_id res chain seq x y z
N MET A 1 13.86 -70.61 -3.63
CA MET A 1 12.53 -70.33 -3.03
C MET A 1 12.56 -68.90 -2.50
N ILE A 2 11.97 -67.96 -3.24
CA ILE A 2 11.87 -66.56 -2.81
C ILE A 2 10.68 -66.45 -1.86
N SER A 3 10.94 -66.00 -0.64
CA SER A 3 10.01 -65.93 0.49
C SER A 3 8.72 -65.18 0.14
N SER A 4 7.58 -65.69 0.62
CA SER A 4 6.24 -65.09 0.51
C SER A 4 6.21 -63.57 0.81
N SER A 5 7.04 -63.12 1.75
CA SER A 5 7.14 -61.71 2.16
C SER A 5 7.67 -60.77 1.05
N THR A 6 8.65 -61.23 0.26
CA THR A 6 9.24 -60.42 -0.84
C THR A 6 8.32 -60.26 -2.04
N LYS A 7 7.38 -61.18 -2.26
CA LYS A 7 6.36 -61.04 -3.32
C LYS A 7 5.29 -60.00 -2.96
N SER A 8 4.90 -59.89 -1.68
CA SER A 8 3.94 -58.89 -1.23
C SER A 8 4.48 -57.45 -1.29
N LEU A 9 5.76 -57.22 -0.96
CA LEU A 9 6.33 -55.87 -1.06
C LEU A 9 6.45 -55.36 -2.51
N LEU A 10 6.76 -56.25 -3.46
CA LEU A 10 6.81 -55.92 -4.89
C LEU A 10 5.43 -55.58 -5.45
N ILE A 11 4.38 -56.29 -5.02
CA ILE A 11 3.00 -56.03 -5.45
C ILE A 11 2.49 -54.71 -4.87
N ILE A 12 2.80 -54.40 -3.61
CA ILE A 12 2.41 -53.13 -2.96
C ILE A 12 3.15 -51.94 -3.61
N GLY A 13 4.45 -52.08 -3.93
CA GLY A 13 5.22 -51.06 -4.63
C GLY A 13 4.71 -50.78 -6.05
N MET A 14 4.27 -51.83 -6.78
CA MET A 14 3.72 -51.67 -8.12
C MET A 14 2.33 -51.03 -8.11
N LEU A 15 1.49 -51.35 -7.11
CA LEU A 15 0.18 -50.71 -6.90
C LEU A 15 0.29 -49.22 -6.54
N LEU A 16 1.29 -48.82 -5.75
CA LEU A 16 1.55 -47.42 -5.42
C LEU A 16 2.01 -46.60 -6.62
N ILE A 17 2.85 -47.17 -7.50
CA ILE A 17 3.30 -46.49 -8.72
C ILE A 17 2.13 -46.33 -9.71
N VAL A 18 1.29 -47.36 -9.86
CA VAL A 18 0.09 -47.27 -10.71
C VAL A 18 -0.92 -46.25 -10.16
N ALA A 19 -1.09 -46.15 -8.84
CA ALA A 19 -1.94 -45.13 -8.21
C ALA A 19 -1.42 -43.70 -8.43
N VAL A 20 -0.11 -43.48 -8.32
CA VAL A 20 0.51 -42.16 -8.57
C VAL A 20 0.44 -41.76 -10.04
N VAL A 21 0.59 -42.72 -10.97
CA VAL A 21 0.42 -42.49 -12.42
C VAL A 21 -1.05 -42.23 -12.77
N LEU A 22 -2.00 -42.92 -12.15
CA LEU A 22 -3.44 -42.68 -12.38
C LEU A 22 -3.92 -41.34 -11.78
N LEU A 23 -3.37 -40.92 -10.64
CA LEU A 23 -3.64 -39.60 -10.04
C LEU A 23 -3.04 -38.44 -10.85
N SER A 24 -1.93 -38.67 -11.57
CA SER A 24 -1.34 -37.66 -12.46
C SER A 24 -1.99 -37.60 -13.85
N ILE A 25 -2.83 -38.58 -14.22
CA ILE A 25 -3.62 -38.58 -15.47
C ILE A 25 -5.00 -37.92 -15.29
N GLN A 26 -5.51 -37.75 -14.05
CA GLN A 26 -6.86 -37.19 -13.81
C GLN A 26 -6.94 -35.67 -13.57
N PHE A 27 -5.83 -34.93 -13.61
CA PHE A 27 -5.85 -33.47 -13.55
C PHE A 27 -5.02 -32.84 -14.66
N HIS A 28 -5.50 -32.96 -15.89
CA HIS A 28 -5.24 -31.94 -16.92
C HIS A 28 -6.52 -31.12 -17.07
N PRO A 29 -6.57 -29.86 -16.64
CA PRO A 29 -7.68 -29.00 -17.00
C PRO A 29 -7.62 -28.80 -18.52
N THR A 30 -8.56 -29.40 -19.23
CA THR A 30 -8.78 -29.15 -20.65
C THR A 30 -9.21 -27.68 -20.79
N VAL A 31 -8.26 -26.80 -21.09
CA VAL A 31 -8.57 -25.44 -21.52
C VAL A 31 -9.15 -25.56 -22.92
N ILE A 32 -10.48 -25.56 -23.04
CA ILE A 32 -11.16 -25.43 -24.32
C ILE A 32 -11.07 -23.96 -24.72
N THR A 33 -10.03 -23.62 -25.50
CA THR A 33 -9.97 -22.33 -26.20
C THR A 33 -10.83 -22.47 -27.47
N LEU A 34 -12.01 -21.85 -27.48
CA LEU A 34 -12.76 -21.63 -28.71
C LEU A 34 -12.03 -20.57 -29.54
N VAL A 35 -11.16 -21.03 -30.44
CA VAL A 35 -10.59 -20.18 -31.51
C VAL A 35 -11.49 -20.32 -32.73
N THR A 36 -12.42 -19.39 -32.92
CA THR A 36 -13.03 -19.19 -34.25
C THR A 36 -12.10 -18.30 -35.06
N GLY A 37 -11.17 -18.92 -35.80
CA GLY A 37 -10.24 -18.23 -36.69
C GLY A 37 -10.02 -19.03 -37.96
N THR A 38 -10.57 -18.52 -39.06
CA THR A 38 -10.30 -18.96 -40.44
C THR A 38 -8.81 -18.86 -40.74
N GLN A 39 -8.22 -19.92 -41.31
CA GLN A 39 -6.84 -19.93 -41.74
C GLN A 39 -6.58 -18.87 -42.82
N ASP A 40 -5.56 -18.05 -42.61
CA ASP A 40 -4.71 -17.62 -43.71
C ASP A 40 -3.24 -17.57 -43.28
N LYS A 41 -2.37 -18.08 -44.14
CA LYS A 41 -0.93 -18.28 -43.91
C LYS A 41 -0.17 -16.98 -44.19
N THR A 42 0.57 -16.44 -43.21
CA THR A 42 1.90 -15.80 -43.44
C THR A 42 2.60 -15.35 -42.14
N SER A 43 3.85 -15.78 -42.00
CA SER A 43 5.04 -15.10 -41.44
C SER A 43 4.95 -14.16 -40.21
N SER A 44 5.58 -14.62 -39.10
CA SER A 44 6.40 -13.87 -38.13
C SER A 44 6.11 -12.37 -37.92
N SER A 45 5.41 -12.05 -36.83
CA SER A 45 5.55 -10.79 -36.09
C SER A 45 4.92 -10.94 -34.69
N ASP A 46 5.54 -10.30 -33.70
CA ASP A 46 5.15 -10.27 -32.29
C ASP A 46 3.64 -10.21 -32.05
N VAL A 47 3.09 -11.21 -31.34
CA VAL A 47 1.71 -11.16 -30.84
C VAL A 47 1.69 -10.18 -29.66
N VAL A 48 1.57 -8.89 -29.96
CA VAL A 48 1.17 -7.88 -29.00
C VAL A 48 -0.30 -8.16 -28.67
N PHE A 49 -0.56 -8.74 -27.51
CA PHE A 49 -1.90 -8.77 -26.94
C PHE A 49 -2.31 -7.33 -26.61
N LYS A 50 -2.89 -6.64 -27.59
CA LYS A 50 -3.69 -5.45 -27.33
C LYS A 50 -4.96 -5.91 -26.63
N VAL A 51 -5.00 -5.75 -25.31
CA VAL A 51 -6.29 -5.70 -24.60
C VAL A 51 -7.00 -4.47 -25.16
N ALA A 52 -8.01 -4.70 -25.98
CA ALA A 52 -8.87 -3.63 -26.45
C ALA A 52 -9.68 -3.12 -25.26
N ASP A 53 -9.60 -1.81 -25.00
CA ASP A 53 -10.53 -1.09 -24.13
C ASP A 53 -11.93 -1.12 -24.75
N THR A 54 -12.62 -2.24 -24.63
CA THR A 54 -14.04 -2.38 -24.95
C THR A 54 -14.81 -2.69 -23.67
N TYR A 55 -14.88 -1.70 -22.78
CA TYR A 55 -15.84 -1.63 -21.67
C TYR A 55 -17.21 -1.07 -22.11
N ALA A 56 -17.45 -0.90 -23.41
CA ALA A 56 -18.75 -0.51 -23.92
C ALA A 56 -19.65 -1.74 -24.03
N GLY A 57 -20.33 -2.12 -22.94
CA GLY A 57 -21.42 -3.11 -23.03
C GLY A 57 -21.79 -3.91 -21.78
N PHE A 58 -20.99 -3.88 -20.70
CA PHE A 58 -21.43 -4.45 -19.43
C PHE A 58 -22.15 -3.38 -18.61
N SER A 59 -23.47 -3.51 -18.46
CA SER A 59 -24.18 -2.86 -17.35
C SER A 59 -23.65 -3.48 -16.07
N GLU A 60 -22.89 -2.71 -15.29
CA GLU A 60 -22.43 -3.15 -13.99
C GLU A 60 -23.65 -3.52 -13.12
N ASP A 61 -23.67 -4.74 -12.57
CA ASP A 61 -24.75 -5.15 -11.67
C ASP A 61 -24.62 -4.42 -10.32
N ILE A 62 -25.30 -3.27 -10.23
CA ILE A 62 -25.36 -2.49 -8.99
C ILE A 62 -26.09 -3.24 -7.87
N GLY A 63 -26.86 -4.29 -8.19
CA GLY A 63 -27.68 -5.03 -7.25
C GLY A 63 -28.80 -4.19 -6.61
N LYS A 64 -29.32 -4.65 -5.47
CA LYS A 64 -30.39 -4.00 -4.70
C LYS A 64 -30.00 -3.85 -3.24
N GLY A 65 -30.75 -3.03 -2.51
CA GLY A 65 -30.61 -2.89 -1.05
C GLY A 65 -29.43 -1.99 -0.65
N PRO A 66 -28.96 -2.08 0.60
CA PRO A 66 -28.03 -1.09 1.16
C PRO A 66 -26.67 -0.96 0.44
N LEU A 67 -26.25 -1.99 -0.31
CA LEU A 67 -25.00 -1.98 -1.07
C LEU A 67 -25.11 -1.24 -2.41
N SER A 68 -26.31 -1.06 -2.97
CA SER A 68 -26.46 -0.43 -4.28
C SER A 68 -26.01 1.02 -4.27
N LEU A 69 -26.20 1.72 -3.16
CA LEU A 69 -25.71 3.10 -2.97
C LEU A 69 -24.19 3.18 -3.03
N MET A 70 -23.50 2.28 -2.32
CA MET A 70 -22.05 2.23 -2.28
C MET A 70 -21.46 1.89 -3.64
N ARG A 71 -22.06 0.93 -4.36
CA ARG A 71 -21.67 0.56 -5.73
C ARG A 71 -21.89 1.68 -6.74
N GLN A 72 -22.99 2.43 -6.60
CA GLN A 72 -23.33 3.52 -7.51
C GLN A 72 -22.45 4.76 -7.31
N LYS A 73 -22.13 5.10 -6.05
CA LYS A 73 -21.51 6.39 -5.69
C LYS A 73 -20.06 6.29 -5.26
N GLY A 74 -19.60 5.14 -4.80
CA GLY A 74 -18.21 4.92 -4.39
C GLY A 74 -17.32 4.70 -5.60
N LYS A 75 -16.32 5.58 -5.78
CA LYS A 75 -15.31 5.39 -6.81
C LYS A 75 -14.19 4.48 -6.29
N LEU A 76 -13.89 3.41 -7.04
CA LEU A 76 -12.88 2.41 -6.70
C LEU A 76 -11.54 2.65 -7.40
N ASP A 77 -11.59 3.33 -8.54
CA ASP A 77 -10.44 3.60 -9.38
C ASP A 77 -9.51 4.66 -8.76
N ASN A 78 -8.37 4.81 -9.39
CA ASN A 78 -7.41 5.86 -9.10
C ASN A 78 -8.07 7.25 -9.21
N LEU A 79 -7.95 8.04 -8.15
CA LEU A 79 -8.46 9.39 -8.00
C LEU A 79 -7.84 10.39 -8.98
N ALA A 80 -6.66 10.15 -9.56
CA ALA A 80 -5.91 11.15 -10.34
C ALA A 80 -6.74 11.84 -11.44
N ASN A 81 -7.68 11.11 -12.06
CA ASN A 81 -8.49 11.58 -13.19
C ASN A 81 -9.92 11.99 -12.80
N ILE A 82 -10.28 11.97 -11.51
CA ILE A 82 -11.63 12.28 -11.04
C ILE A 82 -11.75 13.77 -10.73
N ASN A 83 -12.80 14.43 -11.25
CA ASN A 83 -13.13 15.79 -10.85
C ASN A 83 -13.89 15.78 -9.51
N LEU A 84 -13.15 15.81 -8.40
CA LEU A 84 -13.70 15.73 -7.05
C LEU A 84 -14.64 16.89 -6.70
N ASP A 85 -14.44 18.07 -7.29
CA ASP A 85 -15.28 19.25 -7.03
C ASP A 85 -16.72 19.08 -7.54
N GLN A 86 -16.93 18.22 -8.53
CA GLN A 86 -18.25 17.95 -9.11
C GLN A 86 -19.04 16.86 -8.38
N LEU A 87 -18.38 16.07 -7.52
CA LEU A 87 -19.05 15.02 -6.75
C LEU A 87 -19.94 15.64 -5.68
N SER A 88 -21.08 15.04 -5.36
CA SER A 88 -21.91 15.39 -4.21
C SER A 88 -21.25 15.02 -2.88
N GLU A 89 -21.74 15.55 -1.75
CA GLU A 89 -21.26 15.16 -0.40
C GLU A 89 -21.31 13.64 -0.21
N GLN A 90 -22.41 13.01 -0.61
CA GLN A 90 -22.55 11.56 -0.50
C GLN A 90 -21.57 10.80 -1.41
N GLU A 91 -21.31 11.28 -2.63
CA GLU A 91 -20.31 10.65 -3.51
C GLU A 91 -18.89 10.79 -2.95
N LEU A 92 -18.54 11.94 -2.36
CA LEU A 92 -17.26 12.12 -1.70
C LEU A 92 -17.10 11.17 -0.50
N LEU A 93 -18.11 11.10 0.37
CA LEU A 93 -18.08 10.21 1.54
C LEU A 93 -17.97 8.74 1.12
N MET A 94 -18.79 8.31 0.15
CA MET A 94 -18.71 6.95 -0.38
C MET A 94 -17.35 6.71 -1.04
N THR A 95 -16.81 7.67 -1.79
CA THR A 95 -15.50 7.56 -2.44
C THR A 95 -14.38 7.43 -1.41
N MET A 96 -14.36 8.24 -0.35
CA MET A 96 -13.34 8.15 0.71
C MET A 96 -13.23 6.72 1.29
N HIS A 97 -14.36 6.09 1.58
CA HIS A 97 -14.37 4.75 2.16
C HIS A 97 -14.30 3.60 1.13
N SER A 98 -14.66 3.84 -0.12
CA SER A 98 -14.63 2.81 -1.19
C SER A 98 -13.29 2.78 -1.91
N ASN A 99 -12.63 3.93 -2.03
CA ASN A 99 -11.35 4.04 -2.73
C ASN A 99 -10.31 3.11 -2.08
N VAL A 100 -10.33 2.94 -0.76
CA VAL A 100 -9.48 2.02 0.01
C VAL A 100 -9.98 0.57 0.10
N ASP A 101 -11.09 0.21 -0.55
CA ASP A 101 -11.55 -1.19 -0.60
C ASP A 101 -10.69 -2.04 -1.56
N ASN A 102 -10.02 -1.41 -2.54
CA ASN A 102 -9.20 -2.09 -3.55
C ASN A 102 -7.73 -1.64 -3.54
N THR A 103 -6.91 -2.48 -4.17
CA THR A 103 -5.53 -2.14 -4.53
C THR A 103 -5.45 -1.85 -6.02
N ASN A 104 -4.54 -0.96 -6.41
CA ASN A 104 -4.38 -0.52 -7.81
C ASN A 104 -3.10 -1.05 -8.46
N VAL A 105 -2.25 -1.74 -7.69
CA VAL A 105 -1.05 -2.42 -8.18
C VAL A 105 -0.73 -3.64 -7.32
N MET A 106 -0.20 -4.68 -7.94
CA MET A 106 0.25 -5.87 -7.21
C MET A 106 1.66 -5.65 -6.65
N CYS A 107 1.83 -5.94 -5.36
CA CYS A 107 3.13 -6.25 -4.77
C CYS A 107 3.22 -7.77 -4.60
N ARG A 108 4.18 -8.44 -5.25
CA ARG A 108 4.27 -9.91 -5.25
C ARG A 108 4.74 -10.46 -3.91
N ARG A 109 5.59 -9.73 -3.20
CA ARG A 109 6.02 -10.08 -1.84
C ARG A 109 5.97 -8.86 -0.93
N LYS A 110 5.13 -8.93 0.10
CA LYS A 110 5.12 -7.95 1.20
C LYS A 110 5.84 -8.55 2.39
N ILE A 111 6.69 -7.75 3.03
CA ILE A 111 7.36 -8.11 4.28
C ILE A 111 6.84 -7.17 5.36
N ARG A 112 6.30 -7.74 6.44
CA ARG A 112 5.91 -6.97 7.63
C ARG A 112 7.16 -6.76 8.48
N LEU A 113 7.43 -5.50 8.83
CA LEU A 113 8.54 -5.09 9.69
C LEU A 113 7.97 -4.47 10.96
N GLY A 114 8.61 -4.72 12.10
CA GLY A 114 8.15 -4.28 13.41
C GLY A 114 7.14 -5.24 14.05
N GLN A 115 6.24 -4.70 14.88
CA GLN A 115 5.27 -5.51 15.61
C GLN A 115 4.34 -6.33 14.69
N ILE A 116 3.83 -7.45 15.18
CA ILE A 116 2.85 -8.27 14.43
C ILE A 116 1.47 -7.60 14.44
N ASP A 117 1.17 -6.86 15.49
CA ASP A 117 -0.01 -6.03 15.69
C ASP A 117 0.34 -4.55 15.46
N ASP A 118 -0.28 -3.64 16.21
CA ASP A 118 -0.08 -2.21 16.06
C ASP A 118 1.41 -1.79 16.12
N GLY A 119 1.81 -0.86 15.26
CA GLY A 119 3.21 -0.41 15.12
C GLY A 119 4.02 -1.09 14.02
N GLY A 120 3.58 -2.22 13.45
CA GLY A 120 4.23 -2.89 12.31
C GLY A 120 3.66 -2.53 10.94
N TRP A 121 4.51 -2.53 9.90
CA TRP A 121 4.19 -2.01 8.56
C TRP A 121 4.67 -2.92 7.42
N GLU A 122 3.86 -3.03 6.36
CA GLU A 122 4.18 -3.81 5.15
C GLU A 122 5.04 -3.02 4.14
N VAL A 123 6.26 -3.49 3.89
CA VAL A 123 7.11 -3.02 2.81
C VAL A 123 7.01 -3.95 1.61
N CYS A 124 6.91 -3.39 0.40
CA CYS A 124 6.97 -4.18 -0.82
C CYS A 124 8.41 -4.59 -1.14
N ASP A 125 8.64 -5.90 -1.25
CA ASP A 125 9.93 -6.51 -1.61
C ASP A 125 10.01 -6.85 -3.12
N ASP A 126 9.24 -6.21 -4.00
CA ASP A 126 9.38 -6.49 -5.43
C ASP A 126 10.74 -5.99 -5.97
N PRO A 127 11.44 -6.71 -6.88
CA PRO A 127 12.79 -6.37 -7.31
C PRO A 127 13.01 -4.96 -7.88
N ASP A 128 11.99 -4.29 -8.38
CA ASP A 128 12.10 -2.94 -8.95
C ASP A 128 11.93 -1.83 -7.91
N VAL A 129 11.27 -2.11 -6.78
CA VAL A 129 10.97 -1.11 -5.73
C VAL A 129 11.54 -1.45 -4.34
N ARG A 130 12.06 -2.67 -4.14
CA ARG A 130 12.64 -3.09 -2.86
C ARG A 130 13.81 -2.18 -2.46
N PRO A 131 13.93 -1.83 -1.17
CA PRO A 131 15.13 -1.17 -0.67
C PRO A 131 16.39 -2.02 -0.94
N ARG A 132 17.48 -1.37 -1.32
CA ARG A 132 18.80 -2.02 -1.54
C ARG A 132 19.92 -1.08 -1.12
N GLU A 133 20.95 -1.60 -0.48
CA GLU A 133 22.11 -0.81 -0.11
C GLU A 133 22.79 -0.16 -1.33
N PRO A 134 23.17 1.14 -1.23
CA PRO A 134 22.82 2.07 -0.16
C PRO A 134 21.35 2.51 -0.25
N CYS A 135 20.60 2.39 0.85
CA CYS A 135 19.19 2.80 0.93
C CYS A 135 18.90 3.69 2.13
N THR A 136 17.84 4.49 1.99
CA THR A 136 17.40 5.45 3.02
C THR A 136 15.91 5.30 3.27
N ILE A 137 15.53 5.18 4.54
CA ILE A 137 14.14 5.09 4.98
C ILE A 137 13.86 6.22 5.97
N TYR A 138 12.71 6.88 5.81
CA TYR A 138 12.19 7.83 6.80
C TYR A 138 11.00 7.22 7.51
N SER A 139 10.97 7.36 8.84
CA SER A 139 9.94 6.80 9.72
C SER A 139 9.45 7.90 10.65
N PHE A 140 8.25 8.44 10.40
CA PHE A 140 7.69 9.56 11.15
C PHE A 140 6.62 9.10 12.15
N GLY A 141 6.67 9.70 13.35
CA GLY A 141 5.77 9.45 14.49
C GLY A 141 5.91 8.05 15.07
N ILE A 142 7.13 7.69 15.44
CA ILE A 142 7.44 6.33 15.93
C ILE A 142 6.88 6.01 17.33
N ASN A 143 6.47 7.01 18.12
CA ASN A 143 5.88 6.87 19.45
C ASN A 143 6.64 5.89 20.39
N ASN A 144 7.97 5.98 20.42
CA ASN A 144 8.87 5.06 21.15
C ASN A 144 8.92 3.60 20.68
N ASP A 145 8.20 3.26 19.61
CA ASP A 145 8.31 1.96 18.95
C ASP A 145 9.31 2.02 17.79
N PHE A 146 10.53 1.57 18.05
CA PHE A 146 11.59 1.44 17.05
C PHE A 146 11.55 0.08 16.33
N SER A 147 10.56 -0.78 16.56
CA SER A 147 10.56 -2.14 16.02
C SER A 147 10.61 -2.17 14.49
N PHE A 148 9.80 -1.33 13.82
CA PHE A 148 9.85 -1.16 12.37
C PHE A 148 11.23 -0.68 11.91
N ASP A 149 11.79 0.32 12.59
CA ASP A 149 13.05 0.96 12.23
C ASP A 149 14.23 -0.01 12.37
N ASP A 150 14.28 -0.74 13.47
CA ASP A 150 15.29 -1.76 13.76
C ASP A 150 15.17 -2.91 12.74
N ASP A 151 13.97 -3.41 12.45
CA ASP A 151 13.77 -4.47 11.44
C ASP A 151 14.14 -4.01 10.03
N ALA A 152 13.78 -2.79 9.64
CA ALA A 152 14.11 -2.25 8.32
C ALA A 152 15.64 -2.13 8.13
N ALA A 153 16.34 -1.65 9.16
CA ALA A 153 17.80 -1.59 9.17
C ALA A 153 18.44 -2.99 9.11
N ASN A 154 17.91 -3.96 9.85
CA ASN A 154 18.46 -5.32 9.92
C ASN A 154 18.17 -6.16 8.67
N VAL A 155 16.98 -6.02 8.08
CA VAL A 155 16.54 -6.82 6.93
C VAL A 155 17.12 -6.28 5.62
N TYR A 156 17.16 -4.96 5.44
CA TYR A 156 17.57 -4.34 4.18
C TYR A 156 18.93 -3.63 4.23
N GLY A 157 19.54 -3.47 5.41
CA GLY A 157 20.80 -2.73 5.57
C GLY A 157 20.66 -1.21 5.39
N CYS A 158 19.44 -0.67 5.39
CA CYS A 158 19.19 0.75 5.14
C CYS A 158 19.55 1.64 6.32
N HIS A 159 19.96 2.87 6.02
CA HIS A 159 19.93 3.94 7.01
C HIS A 159 18.48 4.40 7.24
N VAL A 160 17.98 4.19 8.45
CA VAL A 160 16.64 4.57 8.89
C VAL A 160 16.74 5.84 9.72
N TYR A 161 15.98 6.85 9.32
CA TYR A 161 15.86 8.12 10.03
C TYR A 161 14.48 8.15 10.69
N SER A 162 14.47 8.03 12.01
CA SER A 162 13.27 7.97 12.84
C SER A 162 12.98 9.35 13.43
N PHE A 163 11.74 9.80 13.36
CA PHE A 163 11.33 11.15 13.72
C PHE A 163 10.14 11.13 14.67
N ASP A 164 10.25 11.77 15.83
CA ASP A 164 9.10 11.99 16.69
C ASP A 164 9.34 13.17 17.64
N PRO A 165 8.56 14.27 17.55
CA PRO A 165 8.76 15.41 18.44
C PRO A 165 8.17 15.20 19.85
N SER A 166 7.30 14.20 20.03
CA SER A 166 6.55 13.94 21.25
C SER A 166 7.32 13.12 22.30
N MET A 167 8.40 12.45 21.89
CA MET A 167 9.26 11.59 22.72
C MET A 167 10.07 12.39 23.76
N SER A 168 9.38 12.97 24.73
CA SER A 168 9.90 13.97 25.67
C SER A 168 11.13 13.53 26.47
N LYS A 169 11.26 12.22 26.76
CA LYS A 169 12.39 11.65 27.52
C LYS A 169 13.67 11.47 26.71
N GLU A 170 13.58 11.52 25.38
CA GLU A 170 14.72 11.34 24.51
C GLU A 170 15.52 12.62 24.28
N LYS A 171 16.80 12.45 23.93
CA LYS A 171 17.64 13.53 23.41
C LYS A 171 17.07 14.05 22.09
N ASP A 172 17.42 15.28 21.73
CA ASP A 172 16.97 15.89 20.48
C ASP A 172 17.44 15.12 19.24
N GLN A 173 18.59 14.44 19.34
CA GLN A 173 19.12 13.55 18.32
C GLN A 173 20.05 12.52 18.96
N TYR A 174 20.01 11.26 18.49
CA TYR A 174 20.99 10.23 18.81
C TYR A 174 20.97 9.09 17.79
N ASP A 175 22.08 8.35 17.69
CA ASP A 175 22.12 7.09 16.96
C ASP A 175 21.72 5.95 17.90
N ARG A 176 20.64 5.25 17.57
CA ARG A 176 20.20 4.06 18.29
C ARG A 176 21.06 2.85 17.92
N SER A 177 21.46 2.78 16.65
CA SER A 177 22.39 1.81 16.08
C SER A 177 23.18 2.48 14.94
N PRO A 178 24.18 1.82 14.34
CA PRO A 178 24.90 2.38 13.18
C PRO A 178 23.99 2.77 11.99
N ASN A 179 22.82 2.14 11.88
CA ASN A 179 21.88 2.32 10.77
C ASN A 179 20.54 2.94 11.21
N VAL A 180 20.32 3.22 12.50
CA VAL A 180 19.07 3.80 12.99
C VAL A 180 19.36 5.09 13.74
N HIS A 181 18.88 6.20 13.17
CA HIS A 181 19.17 7.57 13.60
C HIS A 181 17.88 8.25 14.05
N PHE A 182 17.81 8.65 15.32
CA PHE A 182 16.64 9.33 15.87
C PHE A 182 16.78 10.84 15.86
N TYR A 183 15.69 11.53 15.53
CA TYR A 183 15.55 12.98 15.56
C TYR A 183 14.23 13.39 16.21
N LYS A 184 14.29 14.28 17.20
CA LYS A 184 13.12 14.84 17.89
C LYS A 184 12.47 15.96 17.10
N LEU A 185 12.09 15.66 15.87
CA LEU A 185 11.49 16.59 14.91
C LEU A 185 10.15 16.02 14.47
N GLY A 186 9.16 16.88 14.24
CA GLY A 186 7.91 16.47 13.61
C GLY A 186 7.81 16.95 12.16
N LEU A 187 6.89 16.32 11.45
CA LEU A 187 6.57 16.63 10.06
C LEU A 187 5.22 17.34 9.99
N ASP A 188 5.14 18.38 9.17
CA ASP A 188 3.90 19.10 8.89
C ASP A 188 3.96 19.79 7.51
N GLY A 189 2.83 20.30 7.02
CA GLY A 189 2.74 21.14 5.82
C GLY A 189 3.47 22.48 5.91
N ARG A 190 4.04 22.85 7.07
CA ARG A 190 4.85 24.06 7.24
C ARG A 190 5.90 23.90 8.33
N THR A 191 6.92 24.75 8.29
CA THR A 191 8.00 24.77 9.30
C THR A 191 7.71 25.80 10.38
N TYR A 192 7.58 25.36 11.63
CA TYR A 192 7.26 26.19 12.80
C TYR A 192 7.47 25.43 14.11
N VAL A 193 7.34 26.13 15.24
CA VAL A 193 7.25 25.50 16.56
C VAL A 193 5.80 25.61 17.04
N ASN A 194 5.17 24.49 17.37
CA ASN A 194 3.78 24.49 17.84
C ASN A 194 3.66 24.86 19.34
N ASP A 195 2.43 24.89 19.86
CA ASP A 195 2.16 25.25 21.26
C ASP A 195 2.76 24.24 22.26
N LYS A 196 2.92 22.98 21.85
CA LYS A 196 3.61 21.93 22.61
C LYS A 196 5.15 22.06 22.57
N LYS A 197 5.67 23.13 21.95
CA LYS A 197 7.11 23.38 21.73
C LYS A 197 7.79 22.34 20.83
N TRP A 198 7.02 21.63 20.02
CA TRP A 198 7.54 20.69 19.04
C TRP A 198 8.03 21.43 17.81
N PRO A 199 9.28 21.23 17.39
CA PRO A 199 9.77 21.76 16.14
C PRO A 199 9.25 20.90 14.99
N LEU A 200 8.36 21.49 14.19
CA LEU A 200 7.73 20.87 13.04
C LEU A 200 8.34 21.44 11.76
N PHE A 201 8.55 20.58 10.78
CA PHE A 201 9.20 20.92 9.52
C PHE A 201 8.43 20.38 8.33
N THR A 202 8.55 21.05 7.18
CA THR A 202 8.18 20.44 5.90
C THR A 202 9.12 19.28 5.55
N PHE A 203 8.64 18.33 4.75
CA PHE A 203 9.47 17.22 4.27
C PHE A 203 10.73 17.72 3.55
N LYS A 204 10.58 18.79 2.76
CA LYS A 204 11.67 19.48 2.06
C LYS A 204 12.72 20.01 3.05
N ASP A 205 12.30 20.64 4.14
CA ASP A 205 13.21 21.22 5.12
C ASP A 205 13.92 20.15 5.96
N ILE A 206 13.24 19.02 6.26
CA ILE A 206 13.89 17.85 6.88
C ILE A 206 14.99 17.30 5.97
N ARG A 207 14.69 17.08 4.67
CA ARG A 207 15.72 16.66 3.70
C ARG A 207 16.86 17.67 3.63
N ALA A 208 16.57 18.97 3.69
CA ALA A 208 17.62 19.99 3.69
C ALA A 208 18.51 19.93 4.94
N LYS A 209 17.91 19.75 6.12
CA LYS A 209 18.62 19.64 7.40
C LYS A 209 19.53 18.41 7.47
N LEU A 210 19.11 17.31 6.85
CA LEU A 210 19.89 16.06 6.76
C LEU A 210 20.84 16.01 5.57
N LYS A 211 20.82 17.01 4.68
CA LYS A 211 21.58 17.02 3.42
C LYS A 211 21.17 15.92 2.43
N HIS A 212 19.89 15.57 2.42
CA HIS A 212 19.29 14.50 1.61
C HIS A 212 18.50 15.03 0.40
N GLN A 213 18.70 16.27 -0.02
CA GLN A 213 17.91 16.90 -1.10
C GLN A 213 18.02 16.19 -2.45
N ASN A 214 19.11 15.46 -2.68
CA ASN A 214 19.38 14.72 -3.93
C ASN A 214 19.31 13.20 -3.74
N LEU A 215 18.84 12.72 -2.58
CA LEU A 215 18.72 11.28 -2.30
C LEU A 215 17.31 10.79 -2.62
N THR A 216 17.22 9.65 -3.31
CA THR A 216 15.97 8.89 -3.36
C THR A 216 15.71 8.25 -2.00
N ILE A 217 14.50 8.42 -1.47
CA ILE A 217 14.04 7.77 -0.24
C ILE A 217 13.29 6.50 -0.65
N ASP A 218 13.77 5.34 -0.19
CA ASP A 218 13.21 4.04 -0.58
C ASP A 218 11.82 3.83 0.06
N VAL A 219 11.69 4.16 1.34
CA VAL A 219 10.42 4.07 2.07
C VAL A 219 10.24 5.31 2.92
N VAL A 220 9.06 5.91 2.84
CA VAL A 220 8.57 6.87 3.84
C VAL A 220 7.40 6.20 4.55
N LYS A 221 7.58 5.87 5.83
CA LYS A 221 6.52 5.52 6.79
C LYS A 221 6.08 6.80 7.50
N MET A 222 4.78 7.04 7.60
CA MET A 222 4.23 8.23 8.26
C MET A 222 2.94 7.92 9.02
N ASP A 223 3.00 8.05 10.34
CA ASP A 223 1.83 8.11 11.21
C ASP A 223 2.08 9.25 12.20
N ILE A 224 1.50 10.41 11.93
CA ILE A 224 1.79 11.70 12.57
C ILE A 224 0.52 12.42 13.03
N GLU A 225 -0.55 11.67 13.27
CA GLU A 225 -1.75 12.13 13.98
C GLU A 225 -2.39 13.39 13.34
N ASP A 226 -3.00 13.23 12.16
CA ASP A 226 -3.67 14.25 11.34
C ASP A 226 -2.75 15.21 10.56
N SER A 227 -1.46 15.32 10.94
CA SER A 227 -0.50 16.16 10.20
C SER A 227 -0.20 15.62 8.79
N GLU A 228 -0.64 14.42 8.42
CA GLU A 228 -0.59 13.92 7.04
C GLU A 228 -1.35 14.85 6.11
N TRP A 229 -2.51 15.35 6.54
CA TRP A 229 -3.40 16.15 5.70
C TRP A 229 -2.81 17.49 5.27
N SER A 230 -1.94 18.09 6.10
CA SER A 230 -1.19 19.29 5.74
C SER A 230 0.09 18.95 4.96
N THR A 231 0.71 17.81 5.28
CA THR A 231 1.98 17.35 4.71
C THR A 231 1.84 16.92 3.25
N LEU A 232 0.82 16.12 2.91
CA LEU A 232 0.67 15.55 1.57
C LEU A 232 0.58 16.62 0.45
N PRO A 233 -0.27 17.66 0.57
CA PRO A 233 -0.31 18.72 -0.44
C PRO A 233 1.01 19.49 -0.54
N GLN A 234 1.71 19.70 0.58
CA GLN A 234 3.00 20.37 0.59
C GLN A 234 4.08 19.54 -0.13
N MET A 235 4.13 18.23 0.13
CA MET A 235 5.06 17.31 -0.53
C MET A 235 4.82 17.26 -2.04
N ALA A 236 3.56 17.22 -2.47
CA ALA A 236 3.18 17.28 -3.87
C ALA A 236 3.59 18.60 -4.53
N ALA A 237 3.20 19.73 -3.94
CA ALA A 237 3.50 21.07 -4.48
C ALA A 237 5.01 21.37 -4.54
N SER A 238 5.80 20.80 -3.63
CA SER A 238 7.26 20.95 -3.59
C SER A 238 8.04 19.87 -4.35
N GLY A 239 7.33 18.98 -5.07
CA GLY A 239 7.92 17.93 -5.90
C GLY A 239 8.62 16.82 -5.12
N GLN A 240 8.48 16.76 -3.80
CA GLN A 240 9.23 15.82 -2.94
C GLN A 240 8.78 14.37 -3.12
N LEU A 241 7.54 14.15 -3.56
CA LEU A 241 7.02 12.82 -3.89
C LEU A 241 7.78 12.14 -5.04
N ALA A 242 8.42 12.91 -5.92
CA ALA A 242 9.14 12.38 -7.08
C ALA A 242 10.40 11.57 -6.73
N ASP A 243 10.94 11.75 -5.52
CA ASP A 243 12.13 11.04 -5.04
C ASP A 243 11.79 9.92 -4.04
N VAL A 244 10.52 9.54 -3.91
CA VAL A 244 10.08 8.47 -3.01
C VAL A 244 9.66 7.24 -3.82
N LYS A 245 10.08 6.04 -3.42
CA LYS A 245 9.69 4.78 -4.09
C LYS A 245 8.44 4.17 -3.46
N GLN A 246 8.43 4.04 -2.13
CA GLN A 246 7.29 3.50 -1.38
C GLN A 246 6.84 4.50 -0.34
N PHE A 247 5.53 4.68 -0.24
CA PHE A 247 4.93 5.66 0.65
C PHE A 247 3.80 5.02 1.45
N LEU A 248 4.05 4.84 2.74
CA LEU A 248 3.20 4.13 3.67
C LEU A 248 2.75 5.13 4.71
N PHE A 249 1.44 5.35 4.85
CA PHE A 249 0.96 6.28 5.85
C PHE A 249 -0.39 5.90 6.43
N GLU A 250 -0.57 6.23 7.70
CA GLU A 250 -1.86 6.16 8.37
C GLU A 250 -2.55 7.50 8.27
N TYR A 251 -3.86 7.49 8.09
CA TYR A 251 -4.64 8.71 8.14
C TYR A 251 -6.00 8.51 8.77
N HIS A 252 -6.52 9.63 9.28
CA HIS A 252 -7.71 9.68 10.10
C HIS A 252 -8.87 10.40 9.39
N ILE A 253 -10.06 9.78 9.39
CA ILE A 253 -11.31 10.30 8.82
C ILE A 253 -12.34 10.48 9.93
N ASN A 254 -12.23 11.57 10.67
CA ASN A 254 -13.00 11.80 11.90
C ASN A 254 -14.37 12.47 11.66
N GLU A 255 -14.59 13.03 10.47
CA GLU A 255 -15.85 13.69 10.11
C GLU A 255 -16.32 13.27 8.71
N GLN A 256 -17.61 13.47 8.44
CA GLN A 256 -18.28 13.01 7.21
C GLN A 256 -18.73 14.16 6.28
N SER A 257 -18.52 15.42 6.70
CA SER A 257 -18.97 16.59 5.93
C SER A 257 -18.17 16.75 4.64
N ARG A 258 -18.78 17.37 3.62
CA ARG A 258 -18.08 17.72 2.38
C ARG A 258 -16.79 18.51 2.64
N ASP A 259 -16.87 19.53 3.48
CA ASP A 259 -15.76 20.46 3.73
C ASP A 259 -14.57 19.77 4.41
N TYR A 260 -14.82 18.69 5.16
CA TYR A 260 -13.78 17.87 5.75
C TYR A 260 -13.21 16.84 4.76
N ILE A 261 -14.06 16.16 3.99
CA ILE A 261 -13.68 15.03 3.12
C ILE A 261 -13.03 15.49 1.81
N LEU A 262 -13.56 16.53 1.18
CA LEU A 262 -13.06 17.02 -0.12
C LEU A 262 -11.55 17.35 -0.11
N PRO A 263 -11.01 18.15 0.83
CA PRO A 263 -9.58 18.46 0.85
C PRO A 263 -8.72 17.20 1.07
N LYS A 264 -9.21 16.22 1.84
CA LYS A 264 -8.50 14.96 2.09
C LYS A 264 -8.43 14.07 0.86
N LEU A 265 -9.56 13.93 0.14
CA LEU A 265 -9.56 13.25 -1.16
C LEU A 265 -8.65 13.96 -2.17
N LYS A 266 -8.58 15.30 -2.14
CA LYS A 266 -7.63 16.06 -2.98
C LYS A 266 -6.17 15.76 -2.59
N ALA A 267 -5.85 15.68 -1.30
CA ALA A 267 -4.51 15.31 -0.86
C ALA A 267 -4.10 13.91 -1.34
N LEU A 268 -5.00 12.92 -1.22
CA LEU A 268 -4.79 11.56 -1.77
C LEU A 268 -4.68 11.56 -3.30
N GLN A 269 -5.49 12.37 -3.97
CA GLN A 269 -5.43 12.54 -5.42
C GLN A 269 -4.06 13.06 -5.89
N GLU A 270 -3.43 13.98 -5.15
CA GLU A 270 -2.08 14.48 -5.47
C GLU A 270 -1.00 13.38 -5.31
N VAL A 271 -1.13 12.51 -4.30
CA VAL A 271 -0.26 11.33 -4.17
C VAL A 271 -0.40 10.43 -5.41
N GLU A 272 -1.62 10.15 -5.83
CA GLU A 272 -1.86 9.30 -7.01
C GLU A 272 -1.46 9.95 -8.33
N ARG A 273 -1.58 11.28 -8.45
CA ARG A 273 -1.06 12.08 -9.58
C ARG A 273 0.46 12.09 -9.65
N ALA A 274 1.14 12.00 -8.51
CA ALA A 274 2.59 11.83 -8.45
C ALA A 274 3.06 10.43 -8.90
N GLY A 275 2.14 9.56 -9.34
CA GLY A 275 2.44 8.23 -9.90
C GLY A 275 2.33 7.09 -8.91
N PHE A 276 1.99 7.38 -7.65
CA PHE A 276 1.79 6.35 -6.65
C PHE A 276 0.54 5.52 -6.92
N ARG A 277 0.63 4.22 -6.62
CA ARG A 277 -0.45 3.24 -6.74
C ARG A 277 -0.49 2.39 -5.48
N ARG A 278 -1.68 2.12 -4.96
CA ARG A 278 -1.84 1.35 -3.72
C ARG A 278 -1.65 -0.13 -3.95
N PHE A 279 -0.86 -0.76 -3.10
CA PHE A 279 -0.64 -2.19 -3.12
C PHE A 279 -1.19 -2.91 -1.88
N TYR A 280 -1.51 -2.17 -0.82
CA TYR A 280 -2.09 -2.73 0.39
C TYR A 280 -2.84 -1.66 1.20
N VAL A 281 -3.83 -2.12 1.97
CA VAL A 281 -4.60 -1.32 2.93
C VAL A 281 -4.81 -2.19 4.16
N HIS A 282 -4.45 -1.67 5.33
CA HIS A 282 -4.83 -2.25 6.60
C HIS A 282 -5.88 -1.34 7.26
N LYS A 283 -7.01 -1.93 7.64
CA LYS A 283 -8.14 -1.22 8.27
C LYS A 283 -8.04 -1.42 9.77
N ASN A 284 -7.58 -0.41 10.49
CA ASN A 284 -7.30 -0.53 11.91
C ASN A 284 -8.60 -0.84 12.68
N PRO A 285 -8.71 -2.00 13.35
CA PRO A 285 -9.93 -2.41 14.05
C PRO A 285 -10.14 -1.65 15.38
N ALA A 286 -9.18 -0.87 15.86
CA ALA A 286 -9.35 -0.04 17.06
C ALA A 286 -10.28 1.16 16.80
N CYS A 287 -10.32 1.66 15.56
CA CYS A 287 -11.03 2.89 15.18
C CYS A 287 -12.39 2.65 14.50
N LYS A 288 -13.21 1.71 15.00
CA LYS A 288 -14.49 1.34 14.36
C LYS A 288 -15.48 2.51 14.33
N VAL A 289 -16.14 2.70 13.19
CA VAL A 289 -17.15 3.75 12.99
C VAL A 289 -18.30 3.29 12.12
N ASN A 290 -19.50 3.81 12.42
CA ASN A 290 -20.66 3.72 11.54
C ASN A 290 -20.68 4.95 10.62
N VAL A 291 -20.59 4.72 9.31
CA VAL A 291 -20.61 5.79 8.31
C VAL A 291 -22.00 5.87 7.69
N ASN A 292 -22.55 7.08 7.59
CA ASN A 292 -23.89 7.27 7.06
C ASN A 292 -23.98 6.77 5.60
N GLY A 293 -24.95 5.90 5.33
CA GLY A 293 -25.16 5.31 4.01
C GLY A 293 -24.26 4.11 3.66
N ILE A 294 -23.34 3.71 4.54
CA ILE A 294 -22.54 2.49 4.37
C ILE A 294 -23.10 1.37 5.26
N PRO A 295 -23.49 0.21 4.71
CA PRO A 295 -24.18 -0.84 5.47
C PRO A 295 -23.26 -1.75 6.30
N VAL A 296 -21.97 -1.43 6.37
CA VAL A 296 -20.96 -2.20 7.11
C VAL A 296 -20.15 -1.26 7.98
N ILE A 297 -19.65 -1.78 9.11
CA ILE A 297 -18.73 -1.05 9.96
C ILE A 297 -17.47 -0.69 9.15
N ARG A 298 -17.07 0.57 9.23
CA ARG A 298 -15.81 1.07 8.67
C ARG A 298 -14.85 1.41 9.79
N THR A 299 -13.67 1.89 9.42
CA THR A 299 -12.70 2.47 10.35
C THR A 299 -12.51 3.95 10.03
N THR A 300 -12.16 4.76 11.03
CA THR A 300 -11.66 6.11 10.82
C THR A 300 -10.16 6.13 10.58
N CYS A 301 -9.41 5.06 10.91
CA CYS A 301 -7.96 4.99 10.79
C CYS A 301 -7.57 3.96 9.71
N TYR A 302 -6.95 4.44 8.63
CA TYR A 302 -6.50 3.60 7.51
C TYR A 302 -4.99 3.71 7.36
N GLU A 303 -4.29 2.59 7.48
CA GLU A 303 -2.92 2.46 7.00
C GLU A 303 -2.97 2.11 5.52
N VAL A 304 -2.44 2.99 4.68
CA VAL A 304 -2.48 2.83 3.22
C VAL A 304 -1.08 2.83 2.66
N TYR A 305 -0.83 1.84 1.80
CA TYR A 305 0.49 1.50 1.34
C TYR A 305 0.57 1.71 -0.17
N TYR A 306 1.36 2.71 -0.58
CA TYR A 306 1.57 3.07 -1.96
C TYR A 306 2.98 2.72 -2.43
N LEU A 307 3.11 2.41 -3.71
CA LEU A 307 4.39 2.29 -4.40
C LEU A 307 4.34 3.05 -5.73
N ARG A 308 5.52 3.46 -6.20
CA ARG A 308 5.73 4.08 -7.51
C ARG A 308 6.80 3.28 -8.24
N ARG A 309 6.46 2.77 -9.42
CA ARG A 309 7.37 2.03 -10.33
C ARG A 309 7.84 2.95 -11.44
#